data_AF-A0A3A9SJN9-F1
#
_entry.id   AF-A0A3A9SJN9-F1
#
_cell.length_a   1.000
_cell.length_b   1.000
_cell.length_c   1.000
_cell.angle_alpha   90.00
_cell.angle_beta   90.00
_cell.angle_gamma   90.00
#
_symmetry.space_group_name_H-M   'P 1'
#
loop_
_entity.id
_entity.type
_entity.pdbx_description
1 polymer ?
#
loop_
_entity_poly.entity_id
_entity_poly.type
_entity_poly.pdbx_seq_one_letter_code
_entity_poly.pdbx_strand_id
1 'polypeptide(L)'
;MDNKAIIIFKSKKNETGIDIEIPLNISANELIYGLNQGIHLGINMDDPEQCYLRMENPIGFLRGDTMLNEYGIRNGSVIYVE
;
A
#
# COMPACT_ATOMS: atom_id res chain seq x y z
N MET A 1 -9.09 11.74 15.28
CA MET A 1 -8.17 10.66 14.88
C MET A 1 -7.76 10.98 13.46
N ASP A 2 -6.46 11.05 13.19
CA ASP A 2 -5.96 11.44 11.87
C ASP A 2 -6.32 10.35 10.85
N ASN A 3 -7.05 10.72 9.79
CA ASN A 3 -7.44 9.83 8.70
C ASN A 3 -6.29 9.55 7.72
N LYS A 4 -5.04 9.64 8.20
CA LYS A 4 -3.83 9.52 7.39
C LYS A 4 -2.73 8.80 8.17
N ALA A 5 -1.83 8.16 7.44
CA ALA A 5 -0.61 7.59 7.99
C ALA A 5 0.58 7.86 7.06
N ILE A 6 1.77 8.06 7.65
CA ILE A 6 3.04 8.07 6.93
C ILE A 6 3.60 6.65 6.95
N ILE A 7 3.69 6.03 5.78
CA ILE A 7 4.17 4.65 5.59
C ILE A 7 5.48 4.64 4.81
N ILE A 8 6.27 3.59 4.99
CA ILE A 8 7.49 3.36 4.23
C ILE A 8 7.14 2.42 3.08
N PHE A 9 7.15 2.94 1.85
CA PHE A 9 6.92 2.15 0.65
C PHE A 9 8.25 1.65 0.09
N LYS A 10 8.36 0.35 -0.14
CA LYS A 10 9.55 -0.31 -0.69
C LYS A 10 9.22 -1.06 -1.96
N SER A 11 10.19 -1.15 -2.86
CA SER A 11 10.12 -1.96 -4.07
C SER A 11 11.43 -2.69 -4.27
N LYS A 12 11.46 -3.74 -5.09
CA LYS A 12 12.71 -4.42 -5.47
C LYS A 12 13.77 -3.49 -6.06
N LYS A 13 13.35 -2.39 -6.70
CA LYS A 13 14.26 -1.39 -7.29
C LYS A 13 14.74 -0.33 -6.28
N ASN A 14 14.09 -0.22 -5.12
CA ASN A 14 14.39 0.77 -4.10
C ASN A 14 14.24 0.15 -2.70
N GLU A 15 15.34 -0.44 -2.21
CA GLU A 15 15.40 -1.10 -0.90
C GLU A 15 15.42 -0.09 0.27
N THR A 16 15.90 1.13 0.04
CA THR A 16 15.89 2.21 1.04
C THR A 16 14.45 2.57 1.43
N GLY A 17 13.55 2.56 0.44
CA GLY A 17 12.16 2.93 0.60
C GLY A 17 11.94 4.44 0.54
N ILE A 18 10.68 4.83 0.37
CA ILE A 18 10.24 6.23 0.39
C ILE A 18 9.10 6.39 1.39
N ASP A 19 9.10 7.51 2.11
CA ASP A 19 8.00 7.86 3.00
C ASP A 19 6.85 8.45 2.18
N ILE A 20 5.65 7.92 2.37
CA ILE A 20 4.43 8.36 1.67
C ILE A 20 3.34 8.62 2.72
N GLU A 21 2.71 9.79 2.65
CA GLU A 21 1.48 10.05 3.38
C GLU A 21 0.29 9.47 2.61
N ILE A 22 -0.46 8.56 3.22
CA ILE A 22 -1.63 7.93 2.62
C ILE A 22 -2.88 8.20 3.46
N PRO A 23 -4.07 8.37 2.85
CA PRO A 23 -5.33 8.36 3.58
C PRO A 23 -5.64 6.94 4.07
N LEU A 24 -6.26 6.81 5.25
CA LEU A 24 -6.66 5.52 5.84
C LEU A 24 -8.12 5.15 5.54
N ASN A 25 -8.90 6.09 5.00
CA ASN A 25 -10.32 5.94 4.68
C ASN A 25 -10.57 5.58 3.21
N ILE A 26 -9.63 4.86 2.61
CA ILE A 26 -9.71 4.29 1.26
C ILE A 26 -9.52 2.77 1.35
N SER A 27 -9.93 2.06 0.30
CA SER A 27 -9.66 0.65 0.14
C SER A 27 -8.20 0.36 -0.21
N ALA A 28 -7.78 -0.90 -0.05
CA ALA A 28 -6.48 -1.35 -0.52
C ALA A 28 -6.33 -1.19 -2.05
N ASN A 29 -7.35 -1.49 -2.84
CA ASN A 29 -7.31 -1.31 -4.29
C ASN A 29 -7.13 0.16 -4.71
N GLU A 30 -7.76 1.11 -4.01
CA GLU A 30 -7.58 2.54 -4.27
C GLU A 30 -6.14 2.98 -3.98
N LEU A 31 -5.51 2.46 -2.92
CA LEU A 31 -4.10 2.71 -2.64
C LEU A 31 -3.21 2.15 -3.74
N ILE A 32 -3.43 0.90 -4.14
CA ILE A 32 -2.65 0.24 -5.19
C ILE A 32 -2.78 1.02 -6.50
N TYR A 33 -4.00 1.42 -6.86
CA TYR A 33 -4.27 2.23 -8.04
C TYR A 33 -3.50 3.56 -7.99
N GLY A 34 -3.60 4.29 -6.87
CA GLY A 34 -2.92 5.57 -6.70
C GLY A 34 -1.40 5.47 -6.81
N LEU A 35 -0.80 4.46 -6.19
CA LEU A 35 0.64 4.19 -6.31
C LEU A 35 1.01 3.77 -7.74
N ASN A 36 0.22 2.90 -8.36
CA ASN A 36 0.47 2.42 -9.71
C ASN A 36 0.47 3.56 -10.74
N GLN A 37 -0.46 4.52 -10.62
CA GLN A 37 -0.50 5.71 -11.46
C GLN A 37 0.59 6.75 -11.10
N GLY A 38 0.83 6.98 -9.80
CA GLY A 38 1.71 8.06 -9.34
C GLY A 38 3.21 7.77 -9.53
N ILE A 39 3.62 6.51 -9.33
CA ILE A 39 5.03 6.08 -9.40
C ILE A 39 5.28 4.95 -10.40
N HIS A 40 4.32 4.69 -11.30
CA HIS A 40 4.45 3.77 -12.44
C HIS A 40 4.89 2.35 -12.03
N LEU A 41 4.14 1.73 -11.11
CA LEU A 41 4.47 0.39 -10.60
C LEU A 41 4.34 -0.72 -11.66
N GLY A 42 3.46 -0.54 -12.66
CA GLY A 42 3.22 -1.53 -13.70
C GLY A 42 2.36 -2.71 -13.25
N ILE A 43 1.60 -2.56 -12.16
CA ILE A 43 0.67 -3.58 -11.66
C ILE A 43 -0.52 -3.66 -12.61
N ASN A 44 -0.89 -4.87 -13.04
CA ASN A 44 -2.13 -5.10 -13.78
C ASN A 44 -3.32 -5.11 -12.81
N MET A 45 -4.07 -4.02 -12.75
CA MET A 45 -5.24 -3.88 -11.85
C MET A 45 -6.40 -4.80 -12.24
N ASP A 46 -6.45 -5.28 -13.48
CA ASP A 46 -7.48 -6.20 -13.97
C ASP A 46 -7.20 -7.67 -13.60
N ASP A 47 -6.00 -7.95 -13.08
CA ASP A 47 -5.60 -9.27 -12.60
C ASP A 47 -5.56 -9.29 -11.06
N PRO A 48 -6.57 -9.90 -10.40
CA PRO A 48 -6.64 -9.97 -8.94
C PRO A 48 -5.46 -10.70 -8.29
N GLU A 49 -4.76 -11.58 -9.02
CA GLU A 49 -3.58 -12.27 -8.50
C GLU A 49 -2.36 -11.36 -8.44
N GLN A 50 -2.32 -10.30 -9.26
CA GLN A 50 -1.24 -9.30 -9.26
C GLN A 50 -1.58 -8.03 -8.48
N CYS A 51 -2.86 -7.78 -8.20
CA CYS A 51 -3.32 -6.58 -7.50
C CYS A 51 -3.22 -6.71 -5.96
N TYR A 52 -1.99 -6.77 -5.44
CA TYR A 52 -1.74 -6.76 -4.00
C TYR A 52 -0.46 -6.01 -3.61
N LEU A 53 -0.38 -5.61 -2.34
CA LEU A 53 0.86 -5.17 -1.70
C LEU A 53 1.11 -5.98 -0.43
N ARG A 54 2.38 -6.25 -0.11
CA ARG A 54 2.76 -6.96 1.11
C ARG A 54 3.02 -5.96 2.24
N MET A 55 2.55 -6.24 3.44
CA MET A 55 2.80 -5.44 4.64
C MET A 55 3.58 -6.26 5.66
N GLU A 56 4.50 -5.64 6.39
CA GLU A 56 5.30 -6.32 7.43
C GLU A 56 4.84 -6.03 8.85
N ASN A 57 4.22 -4.87 9.10
CA ASN A 57 3.76 -4.47 10.42
C ASN A 57 2.37 -3.79 10.33
N PRO A 58 1.27 -4.56 10.46
CA PRO A 58 1.22 -6.02 10.66
C PRO A 58 1.55 -6.85 9.41
N ILE A 59 1.85 -8.15 9.57
CA ILE A 59 2.12 -9.05 8.43
C ILE A 59 0.81 -9.35 7.71
N GLY A 60 0.73 -9.04 6.41
CA GLY A 60 -0.46 -9.33 5.61
C GLY A 60 -0.37 -8.87 4.16
N PHE A 61 -1.44 -9.14 3.39
CA PHE A 61 -1.62 -8.65 2.03
C PHE A 61 -2.71 -7.58 2.00
N LEU A 62 -2.37 -6.40 1.47
CA LEU A 62 -3.32 -5.35 1.14
C LEU A 62 -3.87 -5.64 -0.26
N ARG A 63 -5.18 -5.91 -0.36
CA ARG A 63 -5.86 -6.16 -1.64
C ARG A 63 -7.38 -6.02 -1.48
N GLY A 64 -8.07 -5.74 -2.58
CA GLY A 64 -9.53 -5.69 -2.58
C GLY A 64 -10.10 -4.42 -1.94
N ASP A 65 -11.36 -4.52 -1.54
CA ASP A 65 -12.17 -3.37 -1.09
C ASP A 65 -12.11 -3.14 0.43
N THR A 66 -11.28 -3.91 1.15
CA THR A 66 -11.06 -3.73 2.59
C THR A 66 -10.38 -2.38 2.84
N MET A 67 -10.90 -1.63 3.81
CA MET A 67 -10.41 -0.30 4.14
C MET A 67 -9.05 -0.36 4.84
N LEU A 68 -8.16 0.58 4.53
CA LEU A 68 -6.80 0.62 5.11
C LEU A 68 -6.77 0.72 6.63
N ASN A 69 -7.76 1.39 7.22
CA ASN A 69 -7.92 1.46 8.68
C ASN A 69 -8.25 0.10 9.34
N GLU A 70 -8.82 -0.86 8.59
CA GLU A 70 -9.13 -2.21 9.08
C GLU A 70 -7.88 -3.11 9.10
N TYR A 71 -6.88 -2.81 8.27
CA TYR A 71 -5.61 -3.54 8.24
C TYR A 71 -4.67 -3.20 9.41
N GLY A 72 -5.01 -2.21 10.23
CA GLY A 72 -4.15 -1.78 11.33
C GLY A 72 -2.88 -1.04 10.89
N ILE A 73 -2.90 -0.42 9.71
CA ILE A 73 -1.83 0.45 9.22
C ILE A 73 -1.66 1.65 10.17
N ARG A 74 -0.40 1.98 10.46
CA ARG A 74 -0.01 3.09 11.34
C ARG A 74 1.20 3.81 10.77
N ASN A 75 1.56 4.94 11.39
CA ASN A 75 2.82 5.61 11.07
C ASN A 75 4.00 4.65 11.23
N GLY A 76 4.84 4.57 10.20
CA GLY A 76 5.99 3.66 10.14
C GLY A 76 5.67 2.24 9.69
N SER A 77 4.42 1.91 9.35
CA SER A 77 4.12 0.64 8.67
C SER A 77 4.90 0.56 7.35
N VAL A 78 5.40 -0.63 7.04
CA VAL A 78 6.20 -0.88 5.83
C VAL A 78 5.38 -1.70 4.85
N ILE A 79 5.26 -1.19 3.63
CA ILE A 79 4.51 -1.81 2.53
C ILE A 79 5.46 -2.04 1.36
N TYR A 80 5.33 -3.20 0.72
CA TYR A 80 6.18 -3.67 -0.36
C TYR A 80 5.36 -3.96 -1.61
N VAL A 81 5.91 -3.55 -2.76
CA VAL A 81 5.54 -4.11 -4.06
C VAL A 81 6.57 -5.20 -4.43
N GLU A 82 6.07 -6.38 -4.78
CA GLU A 82 6.88 -7.52 -5.26
C GLU A 82 7.12 -7.46 -6.77
#